data_AF-A0A928P0L6-F1
#
_entry.id   AF-A0A928P0L6-F1
#
_cell.length_a   1.000
_cell.length_b   1.000
_cell.length_c   1.000
_cell.angle_alpha   90.00
_cell.angle_beta   90.00
_cell.angle_gamma   90.00
#
_symmetry.space_group_name_H-M   'P 1'
#
loop_
_entity.id
_entity.type
_entity.pdbx_description
1 polymer ?
#
loop_
_entity_poly.entity_id
_entity_poly.type
_entity_poly.pdbx_seq_one_letter_code
_entity_poly.pdbx_strand_id
1 'polypeptide(L)'
;MKLDMQTANLICDLEYLIGRKCFNPKSYNGWTNVEGLLYRYPVTFQRIKDGDKIKAEHKVQYAVAEEITPEMVESLRYKMGVNELYIGKGLIDILNEIERRYGLDFNNLEKEYQSKL
;
A
#
# COMPACT_ATOMS: atom_id res chain seq x y z
N MET A 1 0.92 15.15 -7.25
CA MET A 1 0.65 15.01 -5.83
C MET A 1 1.96 15.20 -5.11
N LYS A 2 1.98 16.04 -4.07
CA LYS A 2 3.15 16.15 -3.20
C LYS A 2 3.11 14.99 -2.20
N LEU A 3 4.22 14.26 -2.07
CA LEU A 3 4.30 13.19 -1.07
C LEU A 3 4.62 13.80 0.30
N ASP A 4 3.72 13.55 1.26
CA ASP A 4 3.81 13.93 2.67
C ASP A 4 3.24 12.80 3.55
N MET A 5 3.22 12.98 4.87
CA MET A 5 2.77 11.93 5.80
C MET A 5 1.30 11.52 5.59
N GLN A 6 0.43 12.46 5.19
CA GLN A 6 -1.00 12.18 4.97
C GLN A 6 -1.19 11.38 3.69
N THR A 7 -0.62 11.85 2.59
CA THR A 7 -0.67 11.15 1.30
C THR A 7 0.09 9.81 1.33
N ALA A 8 1.13 9.68 2.15
CA ALA A 8 1.80 8.41 2.41
C ALA A 8 0.85 7.39 3.08
N ASN A 9 0.07 7.82 4.07
CA ASN A 9 -0.95 6.97 4.69
C ASN A 9 -2.06 6.57 3.70
N LEU A 10 -2.53 7.52 2.87
CA LEU A 10 -3.48 7.23 1.79
C LEU A 10 -2.93 6.13 0.87
N ILE A 11 -1.66 6.22 0.44
CA ILE A 11 -1.05 5.21 -0.42
C ILE A 11 -0.99 3.85 0.26
N CYS A 12 -0.67 3.78 1.56
CA CYS A 12 -0.70 2.51 2.29
C CYS A 12 -2.11 1.91 2.36
N ASP A 13 -3.15 2.73 2.49
CA ASP A 13 -4.54 2.27 2.46
C ASP A 13 -4.93 1.76 1.06
N LEU A 14 -4.54 2.46 -0.01
CA LEU A 14 -4.75 2.01 -1.39
C LEU A 14 -4.00 0.72 -1.71
N GLU A 15 -2.74 0.59 -1.27
CA GLU A 15 -1.98 -0.66 -1.34
C GLU A 15 -2.74 -1.79 -0.64
N TYR A 16 -3.28 -1.53 0.56
CA TYR A 16 -4.02 -2.55 1.29
C TYR A 16 -5.23 -3.06 0.51
N LEU A 17 -5.96 -2.15 -0.15
CA LEU A 17 -7.10 -2.47 -1.01
C LEU A 17 -6.69 -3.31 -2.24
N ILE A 18 -5.52 -3.04 -2.82
CA ILE A 18 -5.00 -3.80 -3.96
C ILE A 18 -4.46 -5.16 -3.51
N GLY A 19 -3.61 -5.20 -2.49
CA GLY A 19 -2.94 -6.40 -2.04
C GLY A 19 -3.90 -7.51 -1.64
N ARG A 20 -5.06 -7.16 -1.04
CA ARG A 20 -6.13 -8.10 -0.71
C ARG A 20 -6.89 -8.69 -1.91
N LYS A 21 -6.52 -8.32 -3.14
CA LYS A 21 -7.06 -8.85 -4.39
C LYS A 21 -6.11 -9.81 -5.09
N CYS A 22 -5.01 -10.22 -4.47
CA CYS A 22 -4.17 -11.27 -5.03
C CYS A 22 -4.89 -12.63 -4.94
N PHE A 23 -4.93 -13.37 -6.04
CA PHE A 23 -5.55 -14.68 -6.09
C PHE A 23 -4.50 -15.77 -5.97
N ASN A 24 -4.72 -16.74 -5.08
CA ASN A 24 -3.90 -17.94 -5.00
C ASN A 24 -4.73 -19.15 -5.47
N PRO A 25 -4.53 -19.67 -6.69
CA PRO A 25 -5.29 -20.82 -7.18
C PRO A 25 -5.04 -22.11 -6.36
N LYS A 26 -3.93 -22.19 -5.63
CA LYS A 26 -3.55 -23.36 -4.83
C LYS A 26 -4.04 -23.31 -3.40
N SER A 27 -4.71 -22.23 -2.99
CA SER A 27 -5.26 -22.16 -1.64
C SER A 27 -6.56 -22.95 -1.54
N TYR A 28 -6.85 -23.45 -0.34
CA TYR A 28 -8.04 -24.24 -0.07
C TYR A 28 -8.74 -23.78 1.20
N ASN A 29 -10.05 -23.54 1.14
CA ASN A 29 -10.87 -23.30 2.32
C ASN A 29 -11.53 -24.61 2.77
N GLY A 30 -11.00 -25.21 3.85
CA GLY A 30 -11.51 -26.47 4.39
C GLY A 30 -12.93 -26.43 4.97
N TRP A 31 -13.50 -25.25 5.24
CA TRP A 31 -14.89 -25.12 5.70
C TRP A 31 -15.90 -25.07 4.55
N THR A 32 -15.52 -24.48 3.42
CA THR A 32 -16.42 -24.31 2.26
C THR A 32 -16.09 -25.25 1.09
N ASN A 33 -14.98 -26.00 1.19
CA ASN A 33 -14.43 -26.85 0.14
C ASN A 33 -14.17 -26.11 -1.18
N VAL A 34 -13.81 -24.82 -1.10
CA VAL A 34 -13.49 -23.98 -2.26
C VAL A 34 -11.97 -23.92 -2.46
N GLU A 35 -11.53 -24.25 -3.67
CA GLU A 35 -10.17 -24.00 -4.16
C GLU A 35 -10.06 -22.60 -4.77
N GLY A 36 -8.90 -21.97 -4.60
CA GLY A 36 -8.65 -20.65 -5.14
C GLY A 36 -9.33 -19.53 -4.37
N LEU A 37 -8.57 -18.76 -3.61
CA LEU A 37 -9.11 -17.66 -2.82
C LEU A 37 -8.30 -16.38 -3.03
N LEU A 38 -8.97 -15.26 -2.83
CA LEU A 38 -8.30 -13.98 -2.68
C LEU A 38 -7.60 -13.94 -1.33
N TYR A 39 -6.28 -13.77 -1.36
CA TYR A 39 -5.45 -13.53 -0.20
C TYR A 39 -4.70 -12.23 -0.35
N ARG A 40 -4.43 -11.58 0.78
CA ARG A 40 -3.49 -10.48 0.79
C ARG A 40 -2.09 -11.01 0.48
N TYR A 41 -1.48 -10.53 -0.59
CA TYR A 41 -0.05 -10.76 -0.80
C TYR A 41 0.74 -9.84 0.14
N PRO A 42 1.71 -10.36 0.89
CA PRO A 42 2.45 -9.55 1.85
C PRO A 42 3.31 -8.51 1.14
N VAL A 43 3.24 -7.27 1.60
CA VAL A 43 4.05 -6.17 1.08
C VAL A 43 5.34 -6.04 1.87
N THR A 44 6.43 -5.69 1.21
CA THR A 44 7.73 -5.41 1.83
C THR A 44 8.05 -3.93 1.73
N PHE A 45 8.59 -3.33 2.79
CA PHE A 45 9.11 -1.96 2.79
C PHE A 45 10.35 -1.86 3.69
N GLN A 46 11.07 -0.76 3.57
CA GLN A 46 12.21 -0.45 4.41
C GLN A 46 11.79 0.53 5.52
N ARG A 47 12.09 0.18 6.76
CA ARG A 47 11.91 1.04 7.93
C ARG A 47 13.01 2.08 7.97
N ILE A 48 12.68 3.35 8.22
CA ILE A 48 13.67 4.44 8.16
C ILE A 48 14.57 4.44 9.39
N LYS A 49 14.00 4.13 10.57
CA LYS A 49 14.72 4.22 11.84
C LYS A 49 16.02 3.41 11.89
N ASP A 50 16.03 2.23 11.28
CA ASP A 50 17.15 1.28 11.34
C ASP A 50 17.50 0.64 9.98
N GLY A 51 16.74 0.95 8.92
CA GLY A 51 16.95 0.37 7.60
C GLY A 51 16.44 -1.05 7.44
N ASP A 52 15.73 -1.61 8.43
CA ASP A 52 15.21 -2.97 8.39
C ASP A 52 14.19 -3.18 7.28
N LYS A 53 14.21 -4.37 6.69
CA LYS A 53 13.18 -4.80 5.74
C LYS A 53 12.02 -5.44 6.50
N ILE A 54 10.87 -4.79 6.47
CA ILE A 54 9.64 -5.28 7.11
C ILE A 54 8.76 -5.92 6.06
N LYS A 55 8.17 -7.06 6.40
CA LYS A 55 7.15 -7.75 5.60
C LYS A 55 5.82 -7.66 6.34
N ALA A 56 4.85 -6.95 5.76
CA ALA A 56 3.52 -6.76 6.34
C ALA A 56 2.48 -7.65 5.67
N GLU A 57 1.83 -8.48 6.48
CA GLU A 57 0.71 -9.34 6.07
C GLU A 57 -0.65 -8.64 6.22
N HIS A 58 -0.68 -7.51 6.94
CA HIS A 58 -1.83 -6.64 7.13
C HIS A 58 -1.52 -5.23 6.62
N LYS A 59 -2.34 -4.23 7.00
CA LYS A 59 -2.06 -2.81 6.73
C LYS A 59 -0.65 -2.45 7.22
N VAL A 60 0.06 -1.65 6.43
CA VAL A 60 1.44 -1.22 6.75
C VAL A 60 1.49 -0.48 8.09
N GLN A 61 0.47 0.33 8.38
CA GLN A 61 0.30 1.08 9.62
C GLN A 61 0.25 0.19 10.87
N TYR A 62 -0.10 -1.10 10.74
CA TYR A 62 -0.11 -2.05 11.87
C TYR A 62 1.22 -2.79 12.02
N ALA A 63 2.11 -2.70 11.03
CA ALA A 63 3.40 -3.38 11.04
C ALA A 63 4.51 -2.56 11.70
N VAL A 64 4.26 -1.27 11.96
CA VAL A 64 5.20 -0.36 12.60
C VAL A 64 4.52 0.50 13.65
N ALA A 65 5.27 0.88 14.69
CA ALA A 65 4.80 1.81 15.73
C ALA A 65 5.16 3.27 15.44
N GLU A 66 5.90 3.53 14.36
CA GLU A 66 6.30 4.86 13.91
C GLU A 66 5.39 5.37 12.79
N GLU A 67 5.42 6.68 12.56
CA GLU A 67 4.63 7.30 11.50
C GLU A 67 5.09 6.83 10.11
N ILE A 68 4.14 6.65 9.19
CA ILE A 68 4.43 6.26 7.81
C ILE A 68 5.00 7.46 7.04
N THR A 69 6.25 7.31 6.58
CA THR A 69 6.96 8.36 5.85
C THR A 69 6.89 8.18 4.32
N PRO A 70 7.05 9.27 3.56
CA PRO A 70 7.26 9.23 2.11
C PRO A 70 8.29 8.19 1.65
N GLU A 71 9.43 8.13 2.33
CA GLU A 71 10.55 7.24 1.99
C GLU A 71 10.18 5.76 2.19
N MET A 72 9.38 5.43 3.22
CA MET A 72 8.85 4.08 3.40
C MET A 72 7.94 3.69 2.24
N VAL A 73 7.07 4.60 1.80
CA VAL A 73 6.15 4.38 0.70
C VAL A 73 6.86 4.14 -0.62
N GLU A 74 7.92 4.90 -0.91
CA GLU A 74 8.73 4.69 -2.12
C GLU A 74 9.40 3.29 -2.16
N SER A 75 9.62 2.69 -0.99
CA SER A 75 10.20 1.35 -0.86
C SER A 75 9.17 0.22 -0.86
N LEU A 76 7.87 0.53 -0.79
CA LEU A 76 6.78 -0.45 -0.78
C LEU A 76 6.77 -1.26 -2.06
N ARG A 77 6.94 -2.58 -1.91
CA ARG A 77 6.96 -3.52 -3.03
C ARG A 77 6.45 -4.90 -2.67
N TYR A 78 5.82 -5.56 -3.65
CA TYR A 78 5.56 -7.00 -3.59
C TYR A 78 6.74 -7.75 -4.18
N LYS A 79 7.24 -8.76 -3.45
CA LYS A 79 8.25 -9.69 -3.96
C LYS A 79 7.59 -10.89 -4.61
N MET A 80 7.55 -10.94 -5.94
CA MET A 80 6.93 -11.99 -6.74
C MET A 80 8.01 -12.88 -7.38
N GLY A 81 8.60 -13.76 -6.58
CA GLY A 81 9.77 -14.54 -7.00
C GLY A 81 11.00 -13.65 -7.16
N VAL A 82 11.59 -13.64 -8.36
CA VAL A 82 12.72 -12.75 -8.70
C VAL A 82 12.30 -11.32 -9.06
N ASN A 83 11.01 -11.11 -9.30
CA ASN A 83 10.47 -9.79 -9.67
C ASN A 83 10.02 -9.03 -8.42
N GLU A 84 10.19 -7.71 -8.44
CA GLU A 84 9.65 -6.81 -7.42
C GLU A 84 8.72 -5.78 -8.08
N LEU A 85 7.45 -5.74 -7.64
CA LEU A 85 6.51 -4.70 -8.05
C LEU A 85 6.48 -3.60 -6.99
N TYR A 86 7.07 -2.43 -7.31
CA TYR A 86 7.08 -1.25 -6.44
C TYR A 86 5.72 -0.56 -6.40
N ILE A 87 4.78 -1.16 -5.69
CA ILE A 87 3.39 -0.73 -5.62
C ILE A 87 3.22 0.69 -5.09
N GLY A 88 4.06 1.14 -4.14
CA GLY A 88 4.00 2.52 -3.63
C GLY A 88 4.28 3.55 -4.73
N LYS A 89 5.34 3.35 -5.51
CA LYS A 89 5.68 4.19 -6.67
C LYS A 89 4.59 4.17 -7.73
N GLY A 90 4.07 2.98 -8.06
CA GLY A 90 2.98 2.85 -9.01
C GLY A 90 1.71 3.60 -8.58
N LEU A 91 1.39 3.59 -7.30
CA LEU A 91 0.25 4.34 -6.75
C LEU A 91 0.48 5.86 -6.79
N ILE A 92 1.72 6.33 -6.53
CA ILE A 92 2.09 7.74 -6.70
C ILE A 92 1.84 8.17 -8.14
N ASP A 93 2.31 7.38 -9.12
CA ASP A 93 2.13 7.69 -10.55
C ASP A 93 0.64 7.72 -10.95
N ILE A 94 -0.16 6.77 -10.46
CA ILE A 94 -1.60 6.72 -10.70
C ILE A 94 -2.30 7.96 -10.12
N LEU A 95 -2.00 8.33 -8.87
CA LEU A 95 -2.61 9.51 -8.25
C LEU A 95 -2.19 10.80 -8.96
N ASN A 96 -0.92 10.93 -9.34
CA ASN A 96 -0.43 12.05 -10.15
C ASN A 96 -1.19 12.17 -11.48
N GLU A 97 -1.45 11.05 -12.16
CA GLU A 97 -2.18 11.05 -13.42
C GLU A 97 -3.66 11.42 -13.23
N ILE A 98 -4.28 10.99 -12.13
CA ILE A 98 -5.66 11.36 -11.81
C ILE A 98 -5.75 12.86 -11.48
N GLU A 99 -4.84 13.42 -10.67
CA GLU A 99 -4.78 14.87 -10.43
C GLU A 99 -4.65 15.65 -11.73
N ARG A 100 -3.70 15.25 -12.58
CA ARG A 100 -3.44 15.92 -13.85
C ARG A 100 -4.63 15.87 -14.79
N ARG A 101 -5.34 14.74 -14.86
CA ARG A 101 -6.49 14.55 -15.75
C ARG A 101 -7.73 15.33 -15.31
N TYR A 102 -7.97 15.42 -14.01
CA TYR A 102 -9.23 15.93 -13.47
C TYR A 102 -9.08 17.24 -12.69
N GLY A 103 -7.87 17.79 -12.57
CA GLY A 103 -7.60 19.02 -11.82
C GLY A 103 -7.83 18.84 -10.31
N LEU A 104 -7.52 17.66 -9.77
CA LEU A 104 -7.64 17.39 -8.34
C LEU A 104 -6.37 17.80 -7.59
N ASP A 105 -6.51 18.06 -6.29
CA ASP A 105 -5.41 18.26 -5.34
C ASP A 105 -5.61 17.27 -4.18
N PHE A 106 -4.97 16.10 -4.25
CA PHE A 106 -5.11 15.08 -3.22
C PHE A 106 -4.54 15.54 -1.88
N ASN A 107 -3.53 16.43 -1.87
CA ASN A 107 -3.01 16.96 -0.62
C ASN A 107 -4.07 17.81 0.11
N ASN A 108 -4.83 18.65 -0.61
CA ASN A 108 -5.92 19.41 -0.01
C ASN A 108 -7.10 18.51 0.37
N LEU A 109 -7.47 17.56 -0.50
CA LEU A 109 -8.56 16.61 -0.23
C LEU A 109 -8.29 15.75 1.00
N GLU A 110 -7.05 15.27 1.19
CA GLU A 110 -6.67 14.54 2.40
C GLU A 110 -6.74 15.43 3.64
N LYS A 111 -6.28 16.68 3.59
CA LYS A 111 -6.41 17.61 4.73
C LYS A 111 -7.88 17.82 5.13
N GLU A 112 -8.77 17.98 4.16
CA GLU A 112 -10.20 18.12 4.38
C GLU A 112 -10.86 16.84 4.91
N TYR A 113 -10.36 15.67 4.52
CA TYR A 113 -10.82 14.40 5.05
C TYR A 113 -10.38 14.21 6.51
N GLN A 114 -9.11 14.47 6.82
CA GLN A 114 -8.56 14.32 8.17
C GLN A 114 -9.17 15.30 9.18
N SER A 115 -9.59 16.49 8.75
CA SER A 115 -10.25 17.46 9.65
C SER A 115 -11.66 17.04 10.09
N LYS A 116 -12.24 16.00 9.47
CA LYS A 116 -13.57 15.47 9.76
C LYS A 116 -13.54 14.19 10.62
N LEU A 117 -12.36 13.62 10.87
CA LEU A 117 -12.14 12.47 11.73
C LEU A 117 -11.99 12.91 13.20
#